data_AF-A0AAY4CBA5-F1
#
_entry.id   AF-A0AAY4CBA5-F1
#
_cell.length_a   1.000
_cell.length_b   1.000
_cell.length_c   1.000
_cell.angle_alpha   90.00
_cell.angle_beta   90.00
_cell.angle_gamma   90.00
#
_symmetry.space_group_name_H-M   'P 1'
#
loop_
_entity.id
_entity.type
_entity.pdbx_description
1 polymer ?
#
loop_
_entity_poly.entity_id
_entity_poly.type
_entity_poly.pdbx_seq_one_letter_code
_entity_poly.pdbx_strand_id
1 'polypeptide(L)'
;MALRQRRSSPRNRVRRVRVTASGMQCELRGGSGARLPLVAGFDIDGCIITTKSGKVFPTSPDDWRILYPEIQPRLASLLKKGYKVVFFTNQMGISRGKLRPEVFKSKVEDILQTLQLPVQVFVATGPGIYRKPVIGMWQHLCEKANAGVTVDQSESFYFTYLSFCLHICVHQFALNLGLQFHTPEEFFLGWKKAPFSLPTFDPVRLDSMARLCDPPTASLTSTSQEIIVAVGFPGSGKSTFFQTHIVPKGYEYVNRDTLGSWQNCVKACERGLKEGRSIAVDNTNPDPESRKRYIDISKSAGVPCRCFNFMASMELAKHNNRFREMAPSNAKHVPVNDMIFHSYKNKFVTPTLSEGFSEILQIHFVPNFADSQLEALYRQFSEG
;
A
#
# COMPACT_ATOMS: atom_id res chain seq x y z
N MET A 1 -59.61 9.90 39.64
CA MET A 1 -58.85 9.15 38.60
C MET A 1 -57.52 9.85 38.36
N ALA A 2 -56.45 9.40 39.01
CA ALA A 2 -55.08 9.88 38.76
C ALA A 2 -54.27 8.71 38.18
N LEU A 3 -54.00 8.76 36.87
CA LEU A 3 -53.22 7.73 36.18
C LEU A 3 -51.72 8.05 36.30
N ARG A 4 -51.00 7.13 36.96
CA ARG A 4 -49.55 7.07 37.05
C ARG A 4 -48.92 6.99 35.65
N GLN A 5 -48.12 7.99 35.27
CA GLN A 5 -47.20 7.87 34.14
C GLN A 5 -46.00 7.00 34.54
N ARG A 6 -45.82 5.88 33.83
CA ARG A 6 -44.64 5.01 33.90
C ARG A 6 -43.41 5.78 33.39
N ARG A 7 -42.38 5.90 34.22
CA ARG A 7 -41.04 6.36 33.83
C ARG A 7 -40.44 5.35 32.84
N SER A 8 -40.07 5.82 31.65
CA SER A 8 -39.29 5.05 30.67
C SER A 8 -37.81 5.06 31.05
N SER A 9 -37.21 3.87 31.02
CA SER A 9 -35.78 3.60 31.25
C SER A 9 -34.87 4.29 30.21
N PRO A 10 -33.66 4.75 30.56
CA PRO A 10 -32.78 5.44 29.62
C PRO A 10 -32.21 4.45 28.60
N ARG A 11 -32.76 4.48 27.37
CA ARG A 11 -32.22 3.74 26.21
C ARG A 11 -30.75 4.12 25.98
N ASN A 12 -29.91 3.12 25.73
CA ASN A 12 -28.57 3.22 25.14
C ASN A 12 -28.61 4.09 23.87
N ARG A 13 -28.45 5.41 24.00
CA ARG A 13 -28.22 6.29 22.84
C ARG A 13 -26.76 6.12 22.42
N VAL A 14 -26.54 5.73 21.16
CA VAL A 14 -25.26 5.91 20.45
C VAL A 14 -24.82 7.36 20.68
N ARG A 15 -23.75 7.58 21.45
CA ARG A 15 -23.28 8.94 21.77
C ARG A 15 -22.25 9.38 20.73
N ARG A 16 -22.53 10.56 20.14
CA ARG A 16 -21.66 11.43 19.31
C ARG A 16 -20.70 10.72 18.37
N VAL A 17 -21.08 10.72 17.11
CA VAL A 17 -20.18 10.48 15.96
C VAL A 17 -19.36 11.76 15.73
N ARG A 18 -18.03 11.68 15.88
CA ARG A 18 -17.12 12.74 15.42
C ARG A 18 -16.63 12.34 14.02
N VAL A 19 -17.02 13.14 13.03
CA VAL A 19 -16.37 13.19 11.73
C VAL A 19 -15.38 14.34 11.80
N THR A 20 -14.09 14.06 11.68
CA THR A 20 -13.05 15.09 11.67
C THR A 20 -12.36 15.07 10.29
N ALA A 21 -11.99 16.25 9.80
CA ALA A 21 -11.84 16.51 8.36
C ALA A 21 -10.39 16.34 7.84
N SER A 22 -9.55 15.53 8.49
CA SER A 22 -8.16 15.34 8.08
C SER A 22 -7.81 13.87 7.89
N GLY A 23 -8.00 13.36 6.66
CA GLY A 23 -7.38 12.11 6.18
C GLY A 23 -7.92 10.79 6.73
N MET A 24 -8.74 10.83 7.77
CA MET A 24 -9.70 9.84 8.24
C MET A 24 -10.75 10.65 9.01
N GLN A 25 -11.99 10.23 9.23
CA GLN A 25 -12.40 9.86 10.59
C GLN A 25 -13.91 9.62 10.58
N CYS A 26 -14.35 8.38 10.72
CA CYS A 26 -15.61 8.13 11.40
C CYS A 26 -15.32 7.11 12.48
N GLU A 27 -15.13 7.61 13.70
CA GLU A 27 -15.11 6.78 14.88
C GLU A 27 -16.55 6.64 15.37
N LEU A 28 -17.12 5.44 15.22
CA LEU A 28 -18.44 5.14 15.75
C LEU A 28 -18.27 4.37 17.07
N ARG A 29 -18.87 4.89 18.14
CA ARG A 29 -18.87 4.24 19.46
C ARG A 29 -20.26 3.76 19.83
N GLY A 30 -20.43 2.45 19.97
CA GLY A 30 -21.54 1.89 20.74
C GLY A 30 -21.23 1.95 22.25
N GLY A 31 -21.94 2.78 23.03
CA GLY A 31 -21.79 2.82 24.49
C GLY A 31 -20.47 3.43 25.04
N SER A 32 -20.24 3.32 26.35
CA SER A 32 -18.99 3.75 26.99
C SER A 32 -17.87 2.79 26.61
N GLY A 33 -17.06 3.15 25.60
CA GLY A 33 -15.92 2.34 25.17
C GLY A 33 -15.03 1.96 26.35
N ALA A 34 -14.94 0.67 26.63
CA ALA A 34 -14.16 0.15 27.75
C ALA A 34 -12.67 0.47 27.55
N ARG A 35 -12.02 0.88 28.64
CA ARG A 35 -10.59 1.22 28.71
C ARG A 35 -9.80 -0.04 28.96
N LEU A 36 -9.47 -0.77 27.90
CA LEU A 36 -8.88 -2.10 28.02
C LEU A 36 -7.56 -2.15 27.24
N PRO A 37 -6.53 -2.84 27.78
CA PRO A 37 -5.25 -3.01 27.10
C PRO A 37 -5.33 -4.05 25.97
N LEU A 38 -6.30 -4.96 26.01
CA LEU A 38 -6.47 -6.02 25.02
C LEU A 38 -7.46 -5.62 23.94
N VAL A 39 -7.09 -5.82 22.67
CA VAL A 39 -7.94 -5.48 21.51
C VAL A 39 -8.19 -6.73 20.68
N ALA A 40 -9.47 -6.94 20.35
CA ALA A 40 -9.91 -7.88 19.33
C ALA A 40 -10.40 -7.09 18.11
N GLY A 41 -9.55 -7.03 17.07
CA GLY A 41 -9.82 -6.33 15.83
C GLY A 41 -10.52 -7.22 14.81
N PHE A 42 -11.53 -6.71 14.09
CA PHE A 42 -12.25 -7.46 13.06
C PHE A 42 -12.37 -6.67 11.77
N ASP A 43 -12.31 -7.34 10.62
CA ASP A 43 -12.86 -6.77 9.39
C ASP A 43 -14.40 -6.71 9.45
N ILE A 44 -15.04 -5.95 8.55
CA ILE A 44 -16.51 -5.89 8.50
C ILE A 44 -17.06 -6.79 7.39
N ASP A 45 -16.85 -6.41 6.12
CA ASP A 45 -17.40 -7.12 4.98
C ASP A 45 -16.68 -8.46 4.79
N GLY A 46 -17.43 -9.56 4.76
CA GLY A 46 -16.89 -10.93 4.70
C GLY A 46 -16.50 -11.52 6.06
N CYS A 47 -16.39 -10.72 7.14
CA CYS A 47 -16.02 -11.20 8.47
C CYS A 47 -17.17 -11.10 9.49
N ILE A 48 -17.75 -9.92 9.68
CA ILE A 48 -18.89 -9.71 10.57
C ILE A 48 -20.21 -9.82 9.79
N ILE A 49 -20.21 -9.34 8.55
CA ILE A 49 -21.39 -9.35 7.68
C ILE A 49 -21.08 -9.98 6.32
N THR A 50 -22.13 -10.42 5.64
CA THR A 50 -22.10 -10.83 4.23
C THR A 50 -23.34 -10.29 3.50
N THR A 51 -23.39 -10.38 2.18
CA THR A 51 -24.56 -9.95 1.41
C THR A 51 -25.77 -10.85 1.68
N LYS A 52 -26.97 -10.28 1.73
CA LYS A 52 -28.22 -11.05 1.77
C LYS A 52 -28.49 -11.67 0.40
N SER A 53 -28.14 -10.96 -0.66
CA SER A 53 -28.32 -11.36 -2.06
C SER A 53 -27.45 -12.55 -2.49
N GLY A 54 -26.38 -12.85 -1.74
CA GLY A 54 -25.39 -13.86 -2.10
C GLY A 54 -24.40 -13.42 -3.20
N LYS A 55 -24.52 -12.19 -3.69
CA LYS A 55 -23.55 -11.61 -4.63
C LYS A 55 -22.26 -11.22 -3.91
N VAL A 56 -21.16 -11.17 -4.66
CA VAL A 56 -19.84 -10.74 -4.12
C VAL A 56 -19.88 -9.30 -3.61
N PHE A 57 -20.62 -8.42 -4.29
CA PHE A 57 -20.77 -7.02 -3.91
C PHE A 57 -22.22 -6.71 -3.55
N PRO A 58 -22.48 -5.87 -2.53
CA PRO A 58 -23.82 -5.50 -2.13
C PRO A 58 -24.53 -4.70 -3.22
N THR A 59 -25.81 -5.00 -3.46
CA THR A 59 -26.62 -4.28 -4.47
C THR A 59 -27.33 -3.05 -3.92
N SER A 60 -27.44 -2.94 -2.60
CA SER A 60 -28.08 -1.81 -1.90
C SER A 60 -27.49 -1.64 -0.49
N PRO A 61 -27.73 -0.51 0.18
CA PRO A 61 -27.20 -0.27 1.53
C PRO A 61 -27.68 -1.27 2.60
N ASP A 62 -28.84 -1.88 2.39
CA ASP A 62 -29.49 -2.87 3.25
C ASP A 62 -29.20 -4.33 2.86
N ASP A 63 -28.46 -4.55 1.76
CA ASP A 63 -27.99 -5.86 1.28
C ASP A 63 -26.83 -6.39 2.14
N TRP A 64 -27.11 -6.60 3.43
CA TRP A 64 -26.19 -7.20 4.37
C TRP A 64 -26.94 -7.99 5.43
N ARG A 65 -26.33 -9.06 5.94
CA ARG A 65 -26.76 -9.83 7.10
C ARG A 65 -25.53 -10.20 7.94
N ILE A 66 -25.74 -10.49 9.21
CA ILE A 66 -24.69 -11.09 10.05
C ILE A 66 -24.24 -12.40 9.39
N LEU A 67 -22.92 -12.59 9.27
CA LEU A 67 -22.35 -13.73 8.54
C LEU A 67 -22.71 -15.07 9.20
N TYR A 68 -22.52 -15.18 10.51
CA TYR A 68 -22.86 -16.37 11.30
C TYR A 68 -23.62 -15.99 12.59
N PRO A 69 -24.61 -16.78 13.02
CA PRO A 69 -25.34 -16.53 14.26
C PRO A 69 -24.43 -16.53 15.51
N GLU A 70 -23.30 -17.23 15.46
CA GLU A 70 -22.29 -17.31 16.53
C GLU A 70 -21.52 -16.00 16.77
N ILE A 71 -21.56 -15.04 15.83
CA ILE A 71 -20.76 -13.81 15.92
C ILE A 71 -21.12 -13.01 17.16
N GLN A 72 -22.41 -12.73 17.37
CA GLN A 72 -22.86 -11.94 18.53
C GLN A 72 -22.43 -12.56 19.87
N PRO A 73 -22.71 -13.85 20.16
CA PRO A 73 -22.32 -14.44 21.44
C PRO A 73 -20.80 -14.54 21.61
N ARG A 74 -20.03 -14.75 20.53
CA ARG A 74 -18.56 -14.79 20.57
C ARG A 74 -17.96 -13.41 20.87
N LEU A 75 -18.45 -12.35 20.23
CA LEU A 75 -18.05 -10.97 20.54
C LEU A 75 -18.40 -10.59 21.98
N ALA A 76 -19.59 -10.99 22.46
CA ALA A 76 -19.99 -10.77 23.85
C ALA A 76 -19.06 -11.50 24.85
N SER A 77 -18.61 -12.71 24.50
CA SER A 77 -17.63 -13.46 25.29
C SER A 77 -16.28 -12.75 25.37
N LEU A 78 -15.78 -12.19 24.26
CA LEU A 78 -14.55 -11.39 24.25
C LEU A 78 -14.64 -10.17 25.16
N LEU A 79 -15.76 -9.44 25.11
CA LEU A 79 -15.99 -8.31 26.00
C LEU A 79 -15.98 -8.72 27.47
N LYS A 80 -16.61 -9.86 27.81
CA LYS A 80 -16.58 -10.42 29.17
C LYS A 80 -15.18 -10.81 29.62
N LYS A 81 -14.33 -11.24 28.69
CA LYS A 81 -12.90 -11.57 28.93
C LYS A 81 -11.99 -10.35 29.01
N GLY A 82 -12.53 -9.12 28.91
CA GLY A 82 -11.73 -7.90 29.01
C GLY A 82 -11.07 -7.47 27.70
N TYR A 83 -11.56 -7.95 26.55
CA TYR A 83 -11.15 -7.43 25.24
C TYR A 83 -12.02 -6.25 24.82
N LYS A 84 -11.40 -5.22 24.25
CA LYS A 84 -12.09 -4.20 23.47
C LYS A 84 -12.32 -4.71 22.05
N VAL A 85 -13.57 -4.73 21.61
CA VAL A 85 -13.92 -5.13 20.24
C VAL A 85 -13.84 -3.90 19.33
N VAL A 86 -13.04 -4.01 18.26
CA VAL A 86 -12.80 -2.94 17.30
C VAL A 86 -12.99 -3.45 15.87
N PHE A 87 -13.68 -2.70 15.02
CA PHE A 87 -13.81 -3.01 13.60
C PHE A 87 -12.92 -2.09 12.76
N PHE A 88 -12.22 -2.65 11.79
CA PHE A 88 -11.35 -1.95 10.85
C PHE A 88 -11.79 -2.29 9.43
N THR A 89 -12.20 -1.31 8.63
CA THR A 89 -12.75 -1.57 7.29
C THR A 89 -12.20 -0.66 6.20
N ASN A 90 -11.97 -1.21 5.02
CA ASN A 90 -11.52 -0.51 3.82
C ASN A 90 -12.72 -0.13 2.93
N GLN A 91 -13.01 1.17 2.77
CA GLN A 91 -14.18 1.68 2.04
C GLN A 91 -13.80 2.70 0.95
N MET A 92 -12.92 2.29 0.03
CA MET A 92 -12.43 3.09 -1.11
C MET A 92 -13.56 3.63 -2.01
N GLY A 93 -14.75 3.00 -1.98
CA GLY A 93 -15.93 3.50 -2.69
C GLY A 93 -16.30 4.93 -2.28
N ILE A 94 -15.95 5.35 -1.06
CA ILE A 94 -16.24 6.68 -0.54
C ILE A 94 -15.39 7.74 -1.24
N SER A 95 -14.05 7.62 -1.24
CA SER A 95 -13.19 8.60 -1.94
C SER A 95 -13.42 8.60 -3.46
N ARG A 96 -13.87 7.47 -4.03
CA ARG A 96 -14.22 7.35 -5.46
C ARG A 96 -15.61 7.90 -5.80
N GLY A 97 -16.36 8.42 -4.84
CA GLY A 97 -17.71 8.95 -5.06
C GLY A 97 -18.77 7.89 -5.39
N LYS A 98 -18.44 6.60 -5.25
CA LYS A 98 -19.35 5.47 -5.52
C LYS A 98 -20.25 5.14 -4.33
N LEU A 99 -19.86 5.58 -3.12
CA LEU A 99 -20.60 5.36 -1.88
C LEU A 99 -20.63 6.64 -1.06
N ARG A 100 -21.83 7.12 -0.70
CA ARG A 100 -21.96 8.30 0.16
C ARG A 100 -21.56 7.96 1.61
N PRO A 101 -20.76 8.80 2.29
CA PRO A 101 -20.35 8.56 3.68
C PRO A 101 -21.53 8.32 4.63
N GLU A 102 -22.63 9.07 4.47
CA GLU A 102 -23.80 9.02 5.34
C GLU A 102 -24.53 7.68 5.23
N VAL A 103 -24.57 7.13 4.01
CA VAL A 103 -25.17 5.83 3.73
C VAL A 103 -24.37 4.71 4.39
N PHE A 104 -23.04 4.75 4.25
CA PHE A 104 -22.19 3.77 4.91
C PHE A 104 -22.26 3.89 6.44
N LYS A 105 -22.30 5.11 6.95
CA LYS A 105 -22.47 5.37 8.38
C LYS A 105 -23.77 4.75 8.92
N SER A 106 -24.91 4.97 8.24
CA SER A 106 -26.19 4.34 8.62
C SER A 106 -26.09 2.82 8.64
N LYS A 107 -25.48 2.21 7.61
CA LYS A 107 -25.24 0.76 7.56
C LYS A 107 -24.48 0.28 8.80
N VAL A 108 -23.42 0.99 9.21
CA VAL A 108 -22.65 0.62 10.41
C VAL A 108 -23.49 0.80 11.68
N GLU A 109 -24.26 1.87 11.82
CA GLU A 109 -25.17 2.07 12.95
C GLU A 109 -26.19 0.93 13.08
N ASP A 110 -26.76 0.48 11.96
CA ASP A 110 -27.71 -0.65 11.94
C ASP A 110 -27.04 -1.97 12.33
N ILE A 111 -25.80 -2.22 11.91
CA ILE A 111 -25.00 -3.39 12.32
C ILE A 111 -24.77 -3.35 13.82
N LEU A 112 -24.34 -2.20 14.36
CA LEU A 112 -24.09 -2.06 15.80
C LEU A 112 -25.36 -2.22 16.63
N GLN A 113 -26.49 -1.68 16.14
CA GLN A 113 -27.79 -1.86 16.77
C GLN A 113 -28.24 -3.33 16.74
N THR A 114 -27.94 -4.06 15.67
CA THR A 114 -28.23 -5.49 15.57
C THR A 114 -27.40 -6.31 16.55
N LEU A 115 -26.11 -6.01 16.68
CA LEU A 115 -25.21 -6.71 17.61
C LEU A 115 -25.51 -6.39 19.09
N GLN A 116 -25.98 -5.17 19.38
CA GLN A 116 -26.22 -4.67 20.74
C GLN A 116 -24.99 -4.75 21.65
N LEU A 117 -23.80 -4.57 21.09
CA LEU A 117 -22.52 -4.63 21.80
C LEU A 117 -21.74 -3.31 21.66
N PRO A 118 -20.93 -2.95 22.67
CA PRO A 118 -20.05 -1.80 22.58
C PRO A 118 -18.86 -2.09 21.64
N VAL A 119 -18.94 -1.59 20.42
CA VAL A 119 -17.89 -1.72 19.40
C VAL A 119 -17.43 -0.33 18.95
N GLN A 120 -16.13 -0.21 18.69
CA GLN A 120 -15.53 0.95 18.05
C GLN A 120 -15.21 0.64 16.58
N VAL A 121 -15.50 1.54 15.65
CA VAL A 121 -15.30 1.30 14.21
C VAL A 121 -14.34 2.33 13.61
N PHE A 122 -13.39 1.87 12.80
CA PHE A 122 -12.48 2.67 11.98
C PHE A 122 -12.68 2.36 10.50
N VAL A 123 -12.71 3.41 9.69
CA VAL A 123 -13.05 3.34 8.27
C VAL A 123 -11.97 4.05 7.45
N ALA A 124 -11.24 3.29 6.64
CA ALA A 124 -10.30 3.83 5.66
C ALA A 124 -11.05 4.16 4.36
N THR A 125 -11.30 5.44 4.12
CA THR A 125 -12.17 5.90 3.00
C THR A 125 -11.44 6.06 1.67
N GLY A 126 -10.11 6.00 1.65
CA GLY A 126 -9.27 6.24 0.47
C GLY A 126 -7.94 5.46 0.51
N PRO A 127 -7.02 5.75 -0.42
CA PRO A 127 -5.65 5.21 -0.35
C PRO A 127 -4.88 5.85 0.80
N GLY A 128 -3.70 5.30 1.09
CA GLY A 128 -2.76 5.90 2.04
C GLY A 128 -2.53 5.06 3.29
N ILE A 129 -1.92 5.68 4.30
CA ILE A 129 -1.44 5.03 5.53
C ILE A 129 -2.52 4.29 6.33
N TYR A 130 -3.78 4.66 6.12
CA TYR A 130 -4.92 4.11 6.84
C TYR A 130 -5.55 2.91 6.15
N ARG A 131 -5.28 2.70 4.87
CA ARG A 131 -5.84 1.57 4.12
C ARG A 131 -5.08 0.30 4.46
N LYS A 132 -5.78 -0.72 4.99
CA LYS A 132 -5.19 -2.05 5.21
C LYS A 132 -4.62 -2.57 3.89
N PRO A 133 -3.44 -3.21 3.89
CA PRO A 133 -2.67 -3.73 5.03
C PRO A 133 -1.86 -2.74 5.86
N VAL A 134 -1.78 -1.46 5.49
CA VAL A 134 -1.00 -0.48 6.24
C VAL A 134 -1.65 -0.24 7.62
N ILE A 135 -0.82 -0.04 8.64
CA ILE A 135 -1.25 -0.11 10.04
C ILE A 135 -1.81 1.20 10.62
N GLY A 136 -2.01 2.24 9.81
CA GLY A 136 -2.36 3.57 10.32
C GLY A 136 -3.66 3.59 11.14
N MET A 137 -4.66 2.75 10.80
CA MET A 137 -5.87 2.65 11.62
C MET A 137 -5.58 2.13 13.03
N TRP A 138 -4.67 1.16 13.15
CA TRP A 138 -4.25 0.60 14.44
C TRP A 138 -3.40 1.57 15.23
N GLN A 139 -2.46 2.26 14.58
CA GLN A 139 -1.68 3.33 15.21
C GLN A 139 -2.61 4.42 15.76
N HIS A 140 -3.60 4.85 14.98
CA HIS A 140 -4.59 5.83 15.44
C HIS A 140 -5.40 5.33 16.64
N LEU A 141 -5.78 4.05 16.65
CA LEU A 141 -6.40 3.43 17.82
C LEU A 141 -5.50 3.57 19.06
N CYS A 142 -4.24 3.13 18.97
CA CYS A 142 -3.30 3.12 20.08
C CYS A 142 -3.00 4.53 20.60
N GLU A 143 -2.71 5.47 19.70
CA GLU A 143 -2.21 6.80 20.06
C GLU A 143 -3.31 7.77 20.46
N LYS A 144 -4.47 7.70 19.79
CA LYS A 144 -5.50 8.76 19.86
C LYS A 144 -6.84 8.26 20.36
N ALA A 145 -7.20 7.01 20.08
CA ALA A 145 -8.56 6.52 20.28
C ALA A 145 -8.71 5.42 21.36
N ASN A 146 -7.67 5.18 22.16
CA ASN A 146 -7.70 4.29 23.34
C ASN A 146 -7.63 5.01 24.70
N ALA A 147 -7.95 6.32 24.72
CA ALA A 147 -8.07 7.11 25.95
C ALA A 147 -6.83 7.05 26.87
N GLY A 148 -5.64 6.97 26.28
CA GLY A 148 -4.36 6.94 27.00
C GLY A 148 -3.98 5.58 27.59
N VAL A 149 -4.79 4.53 27.38
CA VAL A 149 -4.42 3.15 27.76
C VAL A 149 -3.56 2.54 26.66
N THR A 150 -2.35 2.12 27.00
CA THR A 150 -1.47 1.38 26.10
C THR A 150 -2.10 0.04 25.73
N VAL A 151 -2.12 -0.27 24.43
CA VAL A 151 -2.59 -1.56 23.91
C VAL A 151 -1.45 -2.58 24.04
N ASP A 152 -1.74 -3.72 24.65
CA ASP A 152 -0.85 -4.87 24.65
C ASP A 152 -1.06 -5.63 23.33
N GLN A 153 -0.06 -5.55 22.44
CA GLN A 153 -0.11 -6.19 21.14
C GLN A 153 0.13 -7.70 21.21
N SER A 154 0.92 -8.19 22.19
CA SER A 154 1.24 -9.62 22.28
C SER A 154 0.02 -10.50 22.55
N GLU A 155 -0.94 -9.97 23.30
CA GLU A 155 -2.18 -10.66 23.68
C GLU A 155 -3.40 -10.14 22.90
N SER A 156 -3.19 -9.30 21.87
CA SER A 156 -4.25 -8.81 20.99
C SER A 156 -4.38 -9.67 19.72
N PHE A 157 -5.56 -9.66 19.12
CA PHE A 157 -5.89 -10.50 17.96
C PHE A 157 -6.54 -9.69 16.85
N TYR A 158 -6.33 -10.12 15.60
CA TYR A 158 -7.04 -9.58 14.44
C TYR A 158 -7.70 -10.70 13.63
N PHE A 159 -8.98 -10.52 13.30
CA PHE A 159 -9.84 -11.50 12.63
C PHE A 159 -10.30 -10.97 11.27
N THR A 160 -10.18 -11.78 10.22
CA THR A 160 -10.59 -11.37 8.86
C THR A 160 -10.81 -12.56 7.92
N TYR A 161 -11.66 -12.36 6.91
CA TYR A 161 -12.01 -13.35 5.90
C TYR A 161 -10.89 -13.61 4.88
N LEU A 162 -10.84 -14.87 4.40
CA LEU A 162 -10.02 -15.31 3.27
C LEU A 162 -10.92 -15.42 2.03
N SER A 163 -10.90 -14.43 1.13
CA SER A 163 -11.53 -14.57 -0.20
C SER A 163 -10.50 -14.99 -1.25
N PHE A 164 -10.86 -15.89 -2.16
CA PHE A 164 -9.98 -16.42 -3.22
C PHE A 164 -9.26 -15.35 -4.07
N CYS A 165 -9.77 -14.11 -4.16
CA CYS A 165 -9.13 -12.96 -4.83
C CYS A 165 -8.52 -11.92 -3.86
N LEU A 166 -8.85 -11.96 -2.57
CA LEU A 166 -8.41 -11.01 -1.52
C LEU A 166 -7.54 -11.68 -0.43
N HIS A 167 -7.11 -12.93 -0.62
CA HIS A 167 -6.25 -13.69 0.31
C HIS A 167 -5.01 -12.90 0.76
N ILE A 168 -4.55 -11.95 -0.04
CA ILE A 168 -3.27 -11.28 0.11
C ILE A 168 -3.35 -10.08 1.06
N CYS A 169 -4.39 -9.24 1.00
CA CYS A 169 -4.31 -7.91 1.59
C CYS A 169 -4.63 -7.80 3.08
N VAL A 170 -5.40 -8.75 3.64
CA VAL A 170 -5.91 -8.59 5.02
C VAL A 170 -5.14 -9.43 6.03
N HIS A 171 -4.56 -10.55 5.60
CA HIS A 171 -3.53 -11.25 6.39
C HIS A 171 -2.31 -10.36 6.62
N GLN A 172 -1.94 -9.59 5.61
CA GLN A 172 -0.85 -8.62 5.67
C GLN A 172 -1.05 -7.53 6.73
N PHE A 173 -2.29 -7.14 7.07
CA PHE A 173 -2.55 -6.19 8.17
C PHE A 173 -2.13 -6.78 9.51
N ALA A 174 -2.49 -8.05 9.78
CA ALA A 174 -2.06 -8.74 11.00
C ALA A 174 -0.55 -8.99 11.01
N LEU A 175 0.04 -9.36 9.86
CA LEU A 175 1.50 -9.52 9.72
C LEU A 175 2.25 -8.22 10.03
N ASN A 176 1.81 -7.10 9.46
CA ASN A 176 2.41 -5.79 9.71
C ASN A 176 2.33 -5.38 11.19
N LEU A 177 1.32 -5.84 11.91
CA LEU A 177 1.14 -5.58 13.34
C LEU A 177 1.82 -6.61 14.25
N GLY A 178 2.30 -7.73 13.71
CA GLY A 178 2.77 -8.87 14.50
C GLY A 178 1.68 -9.54 15.34
N LEU A 179 0.40 -9.39 14.96
CA LEU A 179 -0.74 -9.95 15.69
C LEU A 179 -1.04 -11.38 15.25
N GLN A 180 -1.58 -12.18 16.18
CA GLN A 180 -2.19 -13.45 15.80
C GLN A 180 -3.42 -13.21 14.93
N PHE A 181 -3.52 -14.00 13.85
CA PHE A 181 -4.59 -13.95 12.87
C PHE A 181 -5.43 -15.23 12.90
N HIS A 182 -6.74 -15.07 12.75
CA HIS A 182 -7.69 -16.16 12.54
C HIS A 182 -8.75 -15.78 11.49
N THR A 183 -9.22 -16.76 10.73
CA THR A 183 -10.37 -16.56 9.84
C THR A 183 -11.69 -16.54 10.61
N PRO A 184 -12.80 -16.03 10.03
CA PRO A 184 -14.12 -16.07 10.66
C PRO A 184 -14.56 -17.51 10.94
N GLU A 185 -14.27 -18.44 10.03
CA GLU A 185 -14.60 -19.87 10.19
C GLU A 185 -13.79 -20.51 11.33
N GLU A 186 -12.49 -20.25 11.39
CA GLU A 186 -11.62 -20.73 12.47
C GLU A 186 -12.10 -20.21 13.84
N PHE A 187 -12.42 -18.92 13.94
CA PHE A 187 -12.75 -18.29 15.22
C PHE A 187 -14.20 -18.51 15.66
N PHE A 188 -15.17 -18.24 14.79
CA PHE A 188 -16.59 -18.29 15.14
C PHE A 188 -17.13 -19.73 15.13
N LEU A 189 -16.72 -20.53 14.13
CA LEU A 189 -17.22 -21.89 13.92
C LEU A 189 -16.29 -22.99 14.45
N GLY A 190 -15.05 -22.64 14.86
CA GLY A 190 -14.09 -23.61 15.39
C GLY A 190 -13.49 -24.53 14.32
N TRP A 191 -13.44 -24.09 13.06
CA TRP A 191 -12.85 -24.87 11.98
C TRP A 191 -11.32 -25.01 12.14
N LYS A 192 -10.75 -26.02 11.49
CA LYS A 192 -9.29 -26.18 11.43
C LYS A 192 -8.67 -25.07 10.58
N LYS A 193 -7.42 -24.75 10.89
CA LYS A 193 -6.68 -23.72 10.15
C LYS A 193 -6.60 -24.04 8.66
N ALA A 194 -6.97 -23.08 7.83
CA ALA A 194 -6.86 -23.21 6.38
C ALA A 194 -5.42 -22.93 5.93
N PRO A 195 -4.89 -23.66 4.92
CA PRO A 195 -3.62 -23.33 4.33
C PRO A 195 -3.70 -21.98 3.60
N PHE A 196 -2.63 -21.18 3.68
CA PHE A 196 -2.51 -19.91 2.97
C PHE A 196 -1.08 -19.74 2.42
N SER A 197 -0.92 -18.87 1.42
CA SER A 197 0.37 -18.51 0.84
C SER A 197 0.71 -17.05 1.13
N LEU A 198 1.99 -16.80 1.41
CA LEU A 198 2.51 -15.44 1.53
C LEU A 198 2.72 -14.82 0.14
N PRO A 199 2.75 -13.48 0.04
CA PRO A 199 3.07 -12.80 -1.20
C PRO A 199 4.47 -13.18 -1.69
N THR A 200 4.69 -13.10 -3.00
CA THR A 200 6.00 -13.36 -3.62
C THR A 200 7.07 -12.35 -3.19
N PHE A 201 6.66 -11.12 -2.86
CA PHE A 201 7.52 -10.06 -2.35
C PHE A 201 7.23 -9.79 -0.88
N ASP A 202 8.28 -9.83 -0.06
CA ASP A 202 8.22 -9.54 1.38
C ASP A 202 9.07 -8.28 1.68
N PRO A 203 8.44 -7.13 2.00
CA PRO A 203 9.15 -5.88 2.26
C PRO A 203 9.99 -5.93 3.55
N VAL A 204 9.69 -6.84 4.49
CA VAL A 204 10.45 -6.99 5.73
C VAL A 204 11.84 -7.57 5.44
N ARG A 205 11.93 -8.48 4.46
CA ARG A 205 13.14 -9.22 4.09
C ARG A 205 14.07 -8.48 3.13
N LEU A 206 13.76 -7.23 2.77
CA LEU A 206 14.64 -6.45 1.91
C LEU A 206 15.96 -6.15 2.65
N ASP A 207 17.05 -6.56 2.01
CA ASP A 207 18.41 -6.36 2.47
C ASP A 207 18.90 -4.94 2.15
N SER A 208 19.08 -4.14 3.19
CA SER A 208 19.62 -2.79 3.10
C SER A 208 21.14 -2.77 2.83
N MET A 209 21.82 -3.90 2.99
CA MET A 209 23.26 -4.06 2.77
C MET A 209 23.58 -4.78 1.46
N ALA A 210 22.56 -5.02 0.63
CA ALA A 210 22.76 -5.62 -0.68
C ALA A 210 23.70 -4.76 -1.54
N ARG A 211 24.51 -5.43 -2.38
CA ARG A 211 25.37 -4.75 -3.35
C ARG A 211 24.54 -3.87 -4.28
N LEU A 212 25.03 -2.67 -4.58
CA LEU A 212 24.30 -1.71 -5.40
C LEU A 212 24.21 -2.14 -6.88
N CYS A 213 25.26 -2.78 -7.39
CA CYS A 213 25.31 -3.23 -8.77
C CYS A 213 26.11 -4.52 -8.96
N ASP A 214 25.90 -5.17 -10.11
CA ASP A 214 26.76 -6.22 -10.64
C ASP A 214 27.40 -5.82 -11.98
N PRO A 215 28.73 -6.08 -12.15
CA PRO A 215 29.65 -6.56 -11.12
C PRO A 215 29.89 -5.51 -10.01
N PRO A 216 30.20 -5.91 -8.75
CA PRO A 216 30.35 -4.97 -7.62
C PRO A 216 31.46 -3.93 -7.79
N THR A 217 32.45 -4.23 -8.63
CA THR A 217 33.60 -3.35 -8.92
C THR A 217 33.34 -2.40 -10.09
N ALA A 218 32.15 -2.46 -10.71
CA ALA A 218 31.82 -1.58 -11.83
C ALA A 218 31.75 -0.12 -11.37
N SER A 219 32.36 0.77 -12.15
CA SER A 219 32.21 2.21 -11.94
C SER A 219 30.85 2.67 -12.46
N LEU A 220 30.10 3.40 -11.64
CA LEU A 220 28.83 4.00 -12.06
C LEU A 220 29.02 5.16 -13.05
N THR A 221 30.20 5.76 -13.11
CA THR A 221 30.51 6.89 -14.00
C THR A 221 31.80 6.68 -14.77
N SER A 222 31.92 7.35 -15.91
CA SER A 222 33.13 7.38 -16.73
C SER A 222 33.76 8.77 -16.70
N THR A 223 35.09 8.83 -16.89
CA THR A 223 35.81 10.08 -17.15
C THR A 223 35.71 10.53 -18.60
N SER A 224 35.41 9.60 -19.52
CA SER A 224 35.11 9.89 -20.92
C SER A 224 33.62 10.14 -21.11
N GLN A 225 33.30 10.90 -22.16
CA GLN A 225 31.92 11.16 -22.54
C GLN A 225 31.20 9.85 -22.90
N GLU A 226 29.99 9.67 -22.38
CA GLU A 226 29.19 8.46 -22.61
C GLU A 226 27.68 8.74 -22.55
N ILE A 227 26.89 7.74 -22.95
CA ILE A 227 25.45 7.69 -22.72
C ILE A 227 25.14 6.53 -21.78
N ILE A 228 24.41 6.79 -20.69
CA ILE A 228 23.86 5.76 -19.81
C ILE A 228 22.35 5.68 -20.05
N VAL A 229 21.87 4.49 -20.44
CA VAL A 229 20.45 4.21 -20.67
C VAL A 229 19.89 3.39 -19.50
N ALA A 230 18.93 3.95 -18.78
CA ALA A 230 18.22 3.24 -17.73
C ALA A 230 17.20 2.26 -18.33
N VAL A 231 17.10 1.05 -17.79
CA VAL A 231 16.09 0.05 -18.16
C VAL A 231 15.46 -0.48 -16.88
N GLY A 232 14.14 -0.36 -16.73
CA GLY A 232 13.45 -0.92 -15.56
C GLY A 232 12.03 -0.42 -15.38
N PHE A 233 11.25 -1.12 -14.55
CA PHE A 233 9.86 -0.77 -14.26
C PHE A 233 9.70 0.71 -13.85
N PRO A 234 8.64 1.40 -14.27
CA PRO A 234 8.28 2.66 -13.62
C PRO A 234 8.09 2.40 -12.11
N GLY A 235 8.52 3.33 -11.25
CA GLY A 235 8.50 3.11 -9.81
C GLY A 235 9.64 2.23 -9.25
N SER A 236 10.57 1.71 -10.06
CA SER A 236 11.71 0.90 -9.56
C SER A 236 12.83 1.68 -8.86
N GLY A 237 12.71 3.01 -8.76
CA GLY A 237 13.74 3.86 -8.13
C GLY A 237 14.80 4.42 -9.08
N LYS A 238 14.66 4.25 -10.40
CA LYS A 238 15.61 4.78 -11.40
C LYS A 238 15.91 6.25 -11.22
N SER A 239 14.88 7.10 -11.18
CA SER A 239 15.06 8.54 -11.04
C SER A 239 15.82 8.90 -9.78
N THR A 240 15.48 8.27 -8.64
CA THR A 240 16.22 8.45 -7.39
C THR A 240 17.68 8.01 -7.54
N PHE A 241 17.94 6.85 -8.15
CA PHE A 241 19.29 6.37 -8.38
C PHE A 241 20.12 7.33 -9.23
N PHE A 242 19.57 7.82 -10.34
CA PHE A 242 20.27 8.75 -11.23
C PHE A 242 20.52 10.11 -10.55
N GLN A 243 19.53 10.65 -9.83
CA GLN A 243 19.67 11.91 -9.10
C GLN A 243 20.70 11.81 -7.96
N THR A 244 20.85 10.64 -7.35
CA THR A 244 21.82 10.43 -6.26
C THR A 244 23.24 10.16 -6.76
N HIS A 245 23.40 9.31 -7.79
CA HIS A 245 24.71 8.75 -8.14
C HIS A 245 25.30 9.32 -9.44
N ILE A 246 24.47 9.80 -10.37
CA ILE A 246 24.90 10.10 -11.75
C ILE A 246 24.85 11.60 -12.04
N VAL A 247 23.71 12.24 -11.81
CA VAL A 247 23.52 13.69 -12.06
C VAL A 247 24.51 14.57 -11.29
N PRO A 248 24.81 14.31 -10.00
CA PRO A 248 25.80 15.10 -9.26
C PRO A 248 27.23 15.00 -9.81
N LYS A 249 27.49 14.05 -10.71
CA LYS A 249 28.78 13.88 -11.39
C LYS A 249 28.86 14.63 -12.73
N GLY A 250 27.86 15.44 -13.04
CA GLY A 250 27.86 16.32 -14.22
C GLY A 250 27.15 15.74 -15.45
N TYR A 251 26.42 14.63 -15.30
CA TYR A 251 25.65 14.05 -16.40
C TYR A 251 24.40 14.90 -16.69
N GLU A 252 24.13 15.16 -17.96
CA GLU A 252 22.88 15.77 -18.38
C GLU A 252 21.73 14.77 -18.23
N TYR A 253 20.75 15.15 -17.43
CA TYR A 253 19.59 14.33 -17.12
C TYR A 253 18.51 14.47 -18.19
N VAL A 254 18.21 13.37 -18.89
CA VAL A 254 17.20 13.30 -19.94
C VAL A 254 16.07 12.40 -19.48
N ASN A 255 14.89 12.98 -19.25
CA ASN A 255 13.69 12.26 -18.82
C ASN A 255 12.49 12.68 -19.67
N ARG A 256 11.74 11.69 -20.17
CA ARG A 256 10.56 11.92 -21.00
C ARG A 256 9.41 12.56 -20.25
N ASP A 257 9.25 12.29 -18.95
CA ASP A 257 8.17 12.87 -18.15
C ASP A 257 8.30 14.40 -18.07
N THR A 258 9.54 14.92 -18.08
CA THR A 258 9.83 16.37 -18.12
C THR A 258 9.87 16.94 -19.54
N LEU A 259 10.33 16.16 -20.52
CA LEU A 259 10.52 16.63 -21.91
C LEU A 259 9.30 16.37 -22.82
N GLY A 260 8.30 15.63 -22.34
CA GLY A 260 7.03 15.31 -23.00
C GLY A 260 7.10 14.19 -24.05
N SER A 261 8.09 14.21 -24.95
CA SER A 261 8.18 13.28 -26.08
C SER A 261 9.53 12.57 -26.17
N TRP A 262 9.55 11.40 -26.80
CA TRP A 262 10.80 10.67 -27.02
C TRP A 262 11.72 11.42 -28.01
N GLN A 263 11.14 12.15 -28.97
CA GLN A 263 11.88 12.99 -29.91
C GLN A 263 12.61 14.13 -29.19
N ASN A 264 11.98 14.72 -28.18
CA ASN A 264 12.63 15.74 -27.36
C ASN A 264 13.76 15.15 -26.51
N CYS A 265 13.61 13.90 -26.05
CA CYS A 265 14.70 13.20 -25.37
C CYS A 265 15.90 12.98 -26.29
N VAL A 266 15.67 12.53 -27.53
CA VAL A 266 16.70 12.35 -28.56
C VAL A 266 17.43 13.68 -28.82
N LYS A 267 16.69 14.76 -29.08
CA LYS A 267 17.27 16.10 -29.30
C LYS A 267 18.09 16.59 -28.11
N ALA A 268 17.62 16.34 -26.88
CA ALA A 268 18.35 16.70 -25.67
C ALA A 268 19.66 15.91 -25.54
N CYS A 269 19.64 14.61 -25.84
CA CYS A 269 20.85 13.77 -25.86
C CYS A 269 21.87 14.30 -26.88
N GLU A 270 21.43 14.53 -28.13
CA GLU A 270 22.31 15.03 -29.20
C GLU A 270 22.94 16.38 -28.86
N ARG A 271 22.14 17.30 -28.30
CA ARG A 271 22.63 18.61 -27.87
C ARG A 271 23.64 18.49 -26.74
N GLY A 272 23.33 17.71 -25.70
CA GLY A 272 24.24 17.50 -24.58
C GLY A 272 25.57 16.89 -24.98
N LEU A 273 25.55 15.94 -25.93
CA LEU A 273 26.77 15.35 -26.46
C LEU A 273 27.62 16.36 -27.24
N LYS A 274 27.00 17.19 -28.07
CA LYS A 274 27.70 18.27 -28.79
C LYS A 274 28.35 19.28 -27.84
N GLU A 275 27.75 19.49 -26.67
CA GLU A 275 28.29 20.35 -25.60
C GLU A 275 29.36 19.65 -24.74
N GLY A 276 29.77 18.42 -25.08
CA GLY A 276 30.81 17.68 -24.36
C GLY A 276 30.35 17.02 -23.05
N ARG A 277 29.03 16.98 -22.77
CA ARG A 277 28.47 16.37 -21.55
C ARG A 277 28.14 14.90 -21.75
N SER A 278 28.31 14.10 -20.68
CA SER A 278 27.77 12.73 -20.62
C SER A 278 26.27 12.77 -20.37
N ILE A 279 25.53 11.77 -20.89
CA ILE A 279 24.07 11.77 -20.87
C ILE A 279 23.53 10.65 -19.99
N ALA A 280 22.53 10.98 -19.18
CA ALA A 280 21.79 10.05 -18.34
C ALA A 280 20.33 9.99 -18.81
N VAL A 281 19.94 8.90 -19.49
CA VAL A 281 18.59 8.70 -20.02
C VAL A 281 17.75 7.91 -19.02
N ASP A 282 16.94 8.62 -18.23
CA ASP A 282 16.02 8.03 -17.25
C ASP A 282 14.61 7.91 -17.84
N ASN A 283 14.44 6.86 -18.65
CA ASN A 283 13.17 6.41 -19.17
C ASN A 283 12.99 4.92 -18.83
N THR A 284 11.82 4.34 -19.09
CA THR A 284 11.59 2.91 -18.81
C THR A 284 12.34 1.99 -19.78
N ASN A 285 12.41 2.37 -21.06
CA ASN A 285 13.14 1.69 -22.14
C ASN A 285 12.95 0.14 -22.19
N PRO A 286 11.69 -0.35 -22.21
CA PRO A 286 11.40 -1.78 -22.05
C PRO A 286 11.90 -2.66 -23.21
N ASP A 287 11.87 -2.16 -24.44
CA ASP A 287 12.10 -2.93 -25.67
C ASP A 287 13.35 -2.45 -26.45
N PRO A 288 13.89 -3.28 -27.36
CA PRO A 288 15.08 -2.93 -28.14
C PRO A 288 14.87 -1.72 -29.04
N GLU A 289 13.66 -1.51 -29.57
CA GLU A 289 13.34 -0.37 -30.42
C GLU A 289 13.51 0.96 -29.67
N SER A 290 13.03 1.02 -28.42
CA SER A 290 13.17 2.19 -27.56
C SER A 290 14.64 2.47 -27.22
N ARG A 291 15.42 1.41 -26.94
CA ARG A 291 16.86 1.52 -26.61
C ARG A 291 17.71 1.90 -27.81
N LYS A 292 17.38 1.36 -28.99
CA LYS A 292 18.07 1.61 -30.25
C LYS A 292 18.22 3.09 -30.57
N ARG A 293 17.21 3.90 -30.24
CA ARG A 293 17.22 5.36 -30.45
C ARG A 293 18.44 6.03 -29.80
N TYR A 294 18.83 5.61 -28.60
CA TYR A 294 19.97 6.17 -27.87
C TYR A 294 21.29 5.50 -28.27
N ILE A 295 21.26 4.21 -28.60
CA ILE A 295 22.43 3.48 -29.12
C ILE A 295 22.87 4.08 -30.46
N ASP A 296 21.94 4.41 -31.35
CA ASP A 296 22.25 5.01 -32.64
C ASP A 296 22.87 6.41 -32.50
N ILE A 297 22.42 7.21 -31.52
CA ILE A 297 23.05 8.49 -31.16
C ILE A 297 24.50 8.25 -30.72
N SER A 298 24.73 7.31 -29.81
CA SER A 298 26.06 6.98 -29.30
C SER A 298 27.02 6.57 -30.43
N LYS A 299 26.56 5.70 -31.34
CA LYS A 299 27.33 5.27 -32.51
C LYS A 299 27.68 6.43 -33.43
N SER A 300 26.72 7.32 -33.68
CA SER A 300 26.90 8.48 -34.56
C SER A 300 27.86 9.51 -33.95
N ALA A 301 27.87 9.65 -32.62
CA ALA A 301 28.76 10.54 -31.89
C ALA A 301 30.12 9.90 -31.53
N GLY A 302 30.31 8.60 -31.78
CA GLY A 302 31.54 7.88 -31.44
C GLY A 302 31.79 7.73 -29.93
N VAL A 303 30.74 7.78 -29.10
CA VAL A 303 30.82 7.67 -27.63
C VAL A 303 30.29 6.32 -27.15
N PRO A 304 30.79 5.73 -26.05
CA PRO A 304 30.23 4.51 -25.47
C PRO A 304 28.78 4.69 -25.01
N CYS A 305 28.01 3.60 -25.08
CA CYS A 305 26.65 3.53 -24.54
C CYS A 305 26.57 2.38 -23.53
N ARG A 306 26.27 2.67 -22.28
CA ARG A 306 26.07 1.67 -21.22
C ARG A 306 24.60 1.52 -20.87
N CYS A 307 24.21 0.32 -20.46
CA CYS A 307 22.86 0.03 -19.97
C CYS A 307 22.89 -0.19 -18.47
N PHE A 308 22.04 0.54 -17.73
CA PHE A 308 21.78 0.26 -16.32
C PHE A 308 20.43 -0.45 -16.21
N ASN A 309 20.49 -1.78 -16.07
CA ASN A 309 19.32 -2.64 -15.97
C ASN A 309 18.90 -2.80 -14.50
N PHE A 310 17.80 -2.16 -14.12
CA PHE A 310 17.28 -2.19 -12.76
C PHE A 310 16.53 -3.48 -12.49
N MET A 311 16.98 -4.21 -11.47
CA MET A 311 16.54 -5.57 -11.14
C MET A 311 15.25 -5.63 -10.31
N ALA A 312 14.66 -4.48 -9.97
CA ALA A 312 13.42 -4.43 -9.20
C ALA A 312 12.29 -5.19 -9.92
N SER A 313 11.64 -6.11 -9.22
CA SER A 313 10.46 -6.81 -9.74
C SER A 313 9.26 -5.87 -9.90
N MET A 314 8.23 -6.34 -10.59
CA MET A 314 6.97 -5.59 -10.72
C MET A 314 6.35 -5.32 -9.35
N GLU A 315 6.37 -6.31 -8.46
CA GLU A 315 5.81 -6.25 -7.10
C GLU A 315 6.58 -5.22 -6.24
N LEU A 316 7.92 -5.23 -6.31
CA LEU A 316 8.75 -4.24 -5.63
C LEU A 316 8.49 -2.82 -6.17
N ALA A 317 8.38 -2.67 -7.49
CA ALA A 317 8.12 -1.37 -8.11
C ALA A 317 6.71 -0.83 -7.76
N LYS A 318 5.70 -1.71 -7.67
CA LYS A 318 4.36 -1.36 -7.17
C LYS A 318 4.38 -0.96 -5.70
N HIS A 319 5.10 -1.71 -4.87
CA HIS A 319 5.30 -1.39 -3.45
C HIS A 319 5.96 -0.02 -3.28
N ASN A 320 7.04 0.24 -4.03
CA ASN A 320 7.73 1.52 -4.01
C ASN A 320 6.85 2.68 -4.51
N ASN A 321 6.02 2.45 -5.54
CA ASN A 321 5.04 3.43 -5.99
C ASN A 321 4.04 3.79 -4.87
N ARG A 322 3.47 2.79 -4.19
CA ARG A 322 2.55 3.01 -3.05
C ARG A 322 3.22 3.71 -1.88
N PHE A 323 4.46 3.31 -1.55
CA PHE A 323 5.24 3.99 -0.52
C PHE A 323 5.40 5.48 -0.84
N ARG A 324 5.72 5.84 -2.08
CA ARG A 324 5.85 7.24 -2.51
C ARG A 324 4.53 8.02 -2.52
N GLU A 325 3.39 7.34 -2.64
CA GLU A 325 2.07 7.97 -2.46
C GLU A 325 1.77 8.27 -0.98
N MET A 326 2.39 7.54 -0.05
CA MET A 326 2.17 7.66 1.39
C MET A 326 3.21 8.51 2.11
N ALA A 327 4.47 8.43 1.68
CA ALA A 327 5.58 9.11 2.32
C ALA A 327 5.44 10.64 2.13
N PRO A 328 5.63 11.43 3.20
CA PRO A 328 5.67 12.88 3.08
C PRO A 328 6.80 13.29 2.12
N SER A 329 6.47 14.05 1.07
CA SER A 329 7.46 14.57 0.13
C SER A 329 7.12 15.99 -0.32
N ASN A 330 8.16 16.82 -0.47
CA ASN A 330 8.02 18.20 -0.98
C ASN A 330 7.62 18.23 -2.46
N ALA A 331 7.89 17.15 -3.21
CA ALA A 331 7.45 16.98 -4.58
C ALA A 331 6.21 16.07 -4.63
N LYS A 332 5.19 16.45 -5.41
CA LYS A 332 3.99 15.63 -5.62
C LYS A 332 4.37 14.40 -6.45
N HIS A 333 4.32 13.21 -5.85
CA HIS A 333 4.46 11.96 -6.59
C HIS A 333 3.24 11.77 -7.51
N VAL A 334 3.47 11.40 -8.76
CA VAL A 334 2.40 11.06 -9.71
C VAL A 334 2.19 9.54 -9.63
N PRO A 335 1.01 9.08 -9.16
CA PRO A 335 0.73 7.65 -9.04
C PRO A 335 0.88 6.92 -10.37
N VAL A 336 1.64 5.82 -10.37
CA VAL A 336 1.74 4.92 -11.52
C VAL A 336 0.63 3.88 -11.43
N ASN A 337 -0.22 3.81 -12.45
CA ASN A 337 -1.32 2.85 -12.46
C ASN A 337 -0.87 1.42 -12.84
N ASP A 338 -1.66 0.41 -12.46
CA ASP A 338 -1.37 -1.00 -12.75
C ASP A 338 -1.22 -1.30 -14.24
N MET A 339 -2.01 -0.64 -15.10
CA MET A 339 -1.94 -0.83 -16.55
C MET A 339 -0.54 -0.50 -17.10
N ILE A 340 0.12 0.52 -16.57
CA ILE A 340 1.48 0.91 -16.97
C ILE A 340 2.50 -0.17 -16.56
N PHE A 341 2.39 -0.74 -15.36
CA PHE A 341 3.25 -1.85 -14.92
C PHE A 341 3.10 -3.07 -15.83
N HIS A 342 1.87 -3.47 -16.14
CA HIS A 342 1.60 -4.60 -17.03
C HIS A 342 2.02 -4.30 -18.48
N SER A 343 1.81 -3.08 -18.96
CA SER A 343 2.26 -2.65 -20.29
C SER A 343 3.78 -2.73 -20.41
N TYR A 344 4.51 -2.28 -19.39
CA TYR A 344 5.97 -2.42 -19.32
C TYR A 344 6.37 -3.90 -19.34
N LYS A 345 5.78 -4.72 -18.46
CA LYS A 345 6.07 -6.16 -18.37
C LYS A 345 5.90 -6.88 -19.71
N ASN A 346 4.84 -6.56 -20.45
CA ASN A 346 4.54 -7.18 -21.74
C ASN A 346 5.51 -6.77 -22.85
N LYS A 347 6.09 -5.57 -22.76
CA LYS A 347 7.08 -5.06 -23.74
C LYS A 347 8.52 -5.39 -23.36
N PHE A 348 8.77 -5.74 -22.11
CA PHE A 348 10.11 -5.88 -21.59
C PHE A 348 10.87 -7.01 -22.29
N VAL A 349 12.02 -6.66 -22.85
CA VAL A 349 13.02 -7.59 -23.37
C VAL A 349 14.33 -7.29 -22.68
N THR A 350 14.89 -8.28 -22.00
CA THR A 350 16.18 -8.17 -21.28
C THR A 350 17.25 -7.57 -22.20
N PRO A 351 17.95 -6.51 -21.77
CA PRO A 351 18.96 -5.86 -22.60
C PRO A 351 20.17 -6.78 -22.82
N THR A 352 20.72 -6.76 -24.04
CA THR A 352 21.89 -7.58 -24.42
C THR A 352 22.99 -6.75 -25.07
N LEU A 353 24.25 -7.20 -24.93
CA LEU A 353 25.41 -6.52 -25.54
C LEU A 353 25.30 -6.43 -27.07
N SER A 354 24.62 -7.40 -27.70
CA SER A 354 24.36 -7.42 -29.15
C SER A 354 23.53 -6.24 -29.66
N GLU A 355 22.81 -5.52 -28.79
CA GLU A 355 22.12 -4.29 -29.18
C GLU A 355 23.10 -3.15 -29.51
N GLY A 356 24.33 -3.22 -28.98
CA GLY A 356 25.37 -2.21 -29.15
C GLY A 356 25.75 -1.47 -27.86
N PHE A 357 25.40 -2.01 -26.70
CA PHE A 357 25.90 -1.52 -25.41
C PHE A 357 27.36 -1.96 -25.21
N SER A 358 28.20 -1.06 -24.69
CA SER A 358 29.58 -1.39 -24.29
C SER A 358 29.64 -2.18 -23.00
N GLU A 359 28.67 -1.96 -22.10
CA GLU A 359 28.55 -2.64 -20.81
C GLU A 359 27.08 -2.63 -20.35
N ILE A 360 26.67 -3.67 -19.62
CA ILE A 360 25.36 -3.74 -18.96
C ILE A 360 25.59 -3.97 -17.47
N LEU A 361 25.22 -2.98 -16.65
CA LEU A 361 25.23 -3.11 -15.19
C LEU A 361 23.86 -3.55 -14.71
N GLN A 362 23.83 -4.55 -13.85
CA GLN A 362 22.60 -4.91 -13.13
C GLN A 362 22.53 -4.04 -11.88
N ILE A 363 21.52 -3.19 -11.76
CA ILE A 363 21.34 -2.30 -10.61
C ILE A 363 20.32 -2.92 -9.66
N HIS A 364 20.77 -3.25 -8.45
CA HIS A 364 19.91 -3.82 -7.43
C HIS A 364 19.13 -2.73 -6.70
N PHE A 365 17.96 -3.09 -6.19
CA PHE A 365 17.20 -2.19 -5.35
C PHE A 365 17.75 -2.25 -3.93
N VAL A 366 18.41 -1.17 -3.50
CA VAL A 366 18.88 -1.00 -2.12
C VAL A 366 18.06 0.11 -1.48
N PRO A 367 17.21 -0.19 -0.49
CA PRO A 367 16.40 0.82 0.15
C PRO A 367 17.27 1.80 0.97
N ASN A 368 16.97 3.09 0.87
CA ASN A 368 17.57 4.14 1.69
C ASN A 368 16.45 5.06 2.21
N PHE A 369 16.42 5.32 3.51
CA PHE A 369 15.36 6.06 4.17
C PHE A 369 15.92 7.25 4.94
N ALA A 370 15.17 8.35 4.97
CA ALA A 370 15.58 9.55 5.70
C ALA A 370 15.51 9.38 7.22
N ASP A 371 14.59 8.53 7.69
CA ASP A 371 14.39 8.25 9.11
C ASP A 371 13.80 6.84 9.33
N SER A 372 13.78 6.42 10.59
CA SER A 372 13.29 5.10 11.00
C SER A 372 11.77 4.94 10.87
N GLN A 373 11.00 6.03 10.82
CA GLN A 373 9.55 5.97 10.63
C GLN A 373 9.22 5.61 9.17
N LEU A 374 9.93 6.22 8.23
CA LEU A 374 9.84 5.88 6.80
C LEU A 374 10.31 4.46 6.52
N GLU A 375 11.37 4.01 7.19
CA GLU A 375 11.80 2.61 7.11
C GLU A 375 10.69 1.67 7.62
N ALA A 376 10.14 1.95 8.80
CA ALA A 376 9.06 1.15 9.39
C ALA A 376 7.81 1.14 8.51
N LEU A 377 7.49 2.25 7.82
CA LEU A 377 6.41 2.30 6.83
C LEU A 377 6.74 1.49 5.57
N TYR A 378 7.97 1.56 5.09
CA TYR A 378 8.39 0.82 3.89
C TYR A 378 8.40 -0.69 4.12
N ARG A 379 8.79 -1.14 5.31
CA ARG A 379 8.82 -2.57 5.68
C ARG A 379 7.42 -3.17 5.87
N GLN A 380 6.35 -2.38 5.81
CA GLN A 380 4.99 -2.89 5.83
C GLN A 380 4.56 -3.37 4.45
N PHE A 381 3.82 -4.46 4.38
CA PHE A 381 3.00 -4.76 3.22
C PHE A 381 2.03 -3.60 2.96
N SER A 382 1.87 -3.22 1.68
CA SER A 382 1.08 -2.04 1.28
C SER A 382 0.03 -2.33 0.19
N GLU A 383 -0.03 -3.56 -0.31
CA GLU A 383 -0.93 -3.94 -1.40
C GLU A 383 -2.27 -4.48 -0.87
N GLY A 384 -3.35 -3.69 -0.98
CA GLY A 384 -4.67 -4.12 -0.52
C GLY A 384 -5.91 -3.41 -1.00
#